data_AF-A0A2G8JST0-F1
#
_entry.id   AF-A0A2G8JST0-F1
#
_cell.length_a   1.000
_cell.length_b   1.000
_cell.length_c   1.000
_cell.angle_alpha   90.00
_cell.angle_beta   90.00
_cell.angle_gamma   90.00
#
_symmetry.space_group_name_H-M   'P 1'
#
loop_
_entity.id
_entity.type
_entity.pdbx_description
1 polymer ?
#
loop_
_entity_poly.entity_id
_entity_poly.type
_entity_poly.pdbx_seq_one_letter_code
_entity_poly.pdbx_strand_id
1 'polypeptide(L)'
;MSTEEEPPVSSPSAAAENKENEAGTPKLDTPKIPTPAGTPQNNGISSPISLNMAPKEQDFLNAKAFLLKSSIKSNLNLYDHLSRVLTKVLNERPENVVDVFEDISKDVKRSKFTSQADTILDKVDRSTEVILAEVQKPLFEKNQEEAEHEGGEDEVETPLPNLPELMFYFEQAGIGMSREEMMRIFLALKQLVDNYPLQTCRFWGKIYGTELNYIVAEVEYREGEEEEEEEEEENEAEDVDLDKEEEGEGEGEEQEEDDTPKPDFKPPPVIPREDNRTGTNKKTFFVCNEPGQPWVKLPPVTPAQVAGARQIKKFMTGRLDAPIVSYPPFVGNEANYLRAQIQRISAGTQISPLGYYQFDEEEEEEEEEGTRENFMENPDYEGIPVKDLVDPTFSNWVHHVQHILPQGRCQWFAPIQQQEDDFEDEEEEEEREEPDEPEPEIGPPLLTPISEDIEIENIQPWSARLSSTLVPQYSIAVMQSNLWPGAFAFGTEKKFENVYLGYGHKYSPDNYSPPPPPAVQEEYPSGPEITETEDPTPEEEMALRAAQQEAMEAAEEMEDPEEEEEEDDE
;
A
#
# COMPACT_ATOMS: atom_id res chain seq x y z
N MET A 1 68.91 -8.60 35.89
CA MET A 1 68.30 -9.66 35.09
C MET A 1 66.97 -9.09 34.63
N SER A 2 66.90 -8.08 33.75
CA SER A 2 67.47 -7.99 32.39
C SER A 2 66.96 -9.20 31.61
N THR A 3 66.01 -9.11 30.67
CA THR A 3 65.95 -8.30 29.42
C THR A 3 64.47 -8.25 28.94
N GLU A 4 63.87 -7.16 28.47
CA GLU A 4 63.98 -6.51 27.13
C GLU A 4 63.90 -7.48 25.94
N GLU A 5 62.83 -7.38 25.12
CA GLU A 5 62.86 -7.44 23.64
C GLU A 5 61.44 -7.26 23.02
N GLU A 6 61.20 -6.12 22.37
CA GLU A 6 60.43 -6.02 21.11
C GLU A 6 61.44 -6.05 19.92
N PRO A 7 61.02 -5.94 18.64
CA PRO A 7 60.32 -6.89 17.76
C PRO A 7 61.24 -7.28 16.56
N PRO A 8 60.72 -7.91 15.47
CA PRO A 8 60.84 -7.17 14.21
C PRO A 8 59.72 -7.35 13.17
N VAL A 9 59.55 -6.26 12.44
CA VAL A 9 58.87 -6.07 11.14
C VAL A 9 59.67 -6.73 10.02
N SER A 10 59.04 -7.33 9.01
CA SER A 10 59.49 -7.21 7.59
C SER A 10 58.51 -7.80 6.57
N SER A 11 58.31 -7.01 5.52
CA SER A 11 57.64 -7.29 4.25
C SER A 11 58.44 -8.28 3.39
N PRO A 12 57.89 -8.68 2.23
CA PRO A 12 58.67 -8.39 1.02
C PRO A 12 57.86 -7.75 -0.11
N SER A 13 58.51 -6.76 -0.71
CA SER A 13 58.23 -6.14 -2.01
C SER A 13 58.79 -7.02 -3.12
N ALA A 14 58.06 -7.14 -4.23
CA ALA A 14 58.62 -7.54 -5.51
C ALA A 14 58.03 -6.66 -6.61
N ALA A 15 58.94 -6.03 -7.34
CA ALA A 15 58.73 -5.04 -8.38
C ALA A 15 58.44 -5.67 -9.75
N ALA A 16 57.65 -4.98 -10.57
CA ALA A 16 57.67 -5.03 -12.05
C ALA A 16 56.98 -3.74 -12.55
N GLU A 17 57.75 -2.70 -12.86
CA GLU A 17 58.13 -2.29 -14.21
C GLU A 17 56.99 -1.71 -15.07
N ASN A 18 57.03 -0.38 -15.21
CA ASN A 18 56.29 0.43 -16.18
C ASN A 18 56.62 0.01 -17.63
N LYS A 19 55.58 -0.22 -18.43
CA LYS A 19 55.62 -0.01 -19.88
C LYS A 19 54.38 0.76 -20.30
N GLU A 20 54.61 1.99 -20.75
CA GLU A 20 53.68 2.77 -21.57
C GLU A 20 53.45 2.03 -22.90
N ASN A 21 52.20 2.01 -23.36
CA ASN A 21 51.86 1.85 -24.77
C ASN A 21 50.50 2.50 -25.03
N GLU A 22 50.49 3.38 -26.04
CA GLU A 22 49.35 4.10 -26.59
C GLU A 22 48.31 3.20 -27.26
N ALA A 23 47.03 3.58 -27.12
CA ALA A 23 45.90 3.48 -28.08
C ALA A 23 44.61 3.66 -27.25
N GLY A 24 43.77 4.69 -27.40
CA GLY A 24 43.16 5.24 -28.60
C GLY A 24 41.74 4.65 -28.74
N THR A 25 40.69 5.41 -28.37
CA THR A 25 39.26 5.24 -28.75
C THR A 25 38.36 6.21 -27.93
N PRO A 26 37.09 6.47 -28.31
CA PRO A 26 36.67 7.29 -29.46
C PRO A 26 35.70 8.43 -29.05
N LYS A 27 35.41 9.35 -29.97
CA LYS A 27 34.34 10.35 -29.82
C LYS A 27 32.98 9.75 -30.20
N LEU A 28 31.93 10.09 -29.45
CA LEU A 28 30.55 10.13 -29.95
C LEU A 28 29.77 11.26 -29.29
N ASP A 29 29.16 12.06 -30.15
CA ASP A 29 28.25 13.19 -29.90
C ASP A 29 26.90 12.74 -29.32
N THR A 30 26.18 13.67 -28.69
CA THR A 30 24.76 14.06 -28.95
C THR A 30 24.20 14.84 -27.72
N PRO A 31 22.99 15.43 -27.76
CA PRO A 31 22.61 16.65 -28.48
C PRO A 31 22.00 17.73 -27.55
N LYS A 32 21.68 18.90 -28.10
CA LYS A 32 20.93 20.00 -27.46
C LYS A 32 19.41 19.89 -27.71
N ILE A 33 18.64 20.71 -26.98
CA ILE A 33 17.32 21.36 -27.28
C ILE A 33 16.22 20.92 -26.27
N PRO A 34 15.22 21.75 -25.84
CA PRO A 34 15.18 23.11 -25.30
C PRO A 34 14.28 23.23 -24.02
N THR A 35 14.08 24.44 -23.48
CA THR A 35 12.92 24.82 -22.62
C THR A 35 12.60 26.28 -22.95
N PRO A 36 11.35 26.80 -22.95
CA PRO A 36 10.55 26.99 -21.71
C PRO A 36 8.99 27.11 -21.86
N ALA A 37 8.23 27.13 -20.75
CA ALA A 37 7.05 28.01 -20.53
C ALA A 37 6.44 27.89 -19.11
N GLY A 38 6.14 29.04 -18.48
CA GLY A 38 5.26 29.25 -17.30
C GLY A 38 5.90 28.92 -15.93
N THR A 39 5.81 29.67 -14.84
CA THR A 39 4.89 30.73 -14.34
C THR A 39 5.57 31.41 -13.12
N PRO A 40 4.87 32.14 -12.22
CA PRO A 40 4.52 33.56 -12.18
C PRO A 40 5.50 34.48 -11.41
N GLN A 41 5.27 35.79 -11.58
CA GLN A 41 5.97 36.90 -10.93
C GLN A 41 5.78 36.94 -9.40
N ASN A 42 6.88 37.15 -8.66
CA ASN A 42 6.81 37.79 -7.34
C ASN A 42 7.52 39.15 -7.42
N ASN A 43 6.71 40.21 -7.30
CA ASN A 43 7.11 41.60 -7.33
C ASN A 43 7.82 41.98 -6.03
N GLY A 44 8.98 42.63 -6.12
CA GLY A 44 9.44 43.51 -5.06
C GLY A 44 10.89 43.37 -4.61
N ILE A 45 11.87 43.31 -5.52
CA ILE A 45 13.21 43.84 -5.24
C ILE A 45 13.69 44.62 -6.47
N SER A 46 14.02 45.87 -6.23
CA SER A 46 14.44 46.93 -7.15
C SER A 46 15.19 46.46 -8.41
N SER A 47 14.70 46.92 -9.56
CA SER A 47 15.38 46.86 -10.86
C SER A 47 16.86 47.25 -10.73
N PRO A 48 17.82 46.48 -11.28
CA PRO A 48 19.16 47.00 -11.44
C PRO A 48 19.08 48.11 -12.47
N ILE A 49 19.40 49.32 -12.05
CA ILE A 49 19.60 50.46 -12.93
C ILE A 49 20.59 49.99 -14.01
N SER A 50 20.09 49.80 -15.24
CA SER A 50 20.93 49.51 -16.39
C SER A 50 21.68 50.77 -16.75
N LEU A 51 22.78 51.02 -16.02
CA LEU A 51 23.81 51.94 -16.46
C LEU A 51 24.44 51.27 -17.69
N ASN A 52 24.47 51.98 -18.82
CA ASN A 52 25.29 51.64 -19.99
C ASN A 52 26.77 51.73 -19.59
N MET A 53 27.22 50.75 -18.82
CA MET A 53 28.57 50.59 -18.32
C MET A 53 29.33 49.71 -19.30
N ALA A 54 30.64 49.97 -19.43
CA ALA A 54 31.48 49.11 -20.25
C ALA A 54 31.42 47.67 -19.69
N PRO A 55 31.51 46.61 -20.51
CA PRO A 55 31.42 45.22 -20.04
C PRO A 55 32.33 44.92 -18.84
N LYS A 56 33.52 45.53 -18.82
CA LYS A 56 34.51 45.42 -17.74
C LYS A 56 34.06 46.02 -16.40
N GLU A 57 33.25 47.08 -16.43
CA GLU A 57 32.71 47.71 -15.21
C GLU A 57 31.59 46.86 -14.60
N GLN A 58 30.81 46.20 -15.46
CA GLN A 58 29.79 45.26 -15.02
C GLN A 58 30.41 43.99 -14.43
N ASP A 59 31.47 43.45 -15.05
CA ASP A 59 32.26 42.36 -14.49
C ASP A 59 32.89 42.73 -13.13
N PHE A 60 33.36 43.96 -12.99
CA PHE A 60 33.90 44.47 -11.72
C PHE A 60 32.83 44.56 -10.62
N LEU A 61 31.62 45.05 -10.95
CA LEU A 61 30.50 45.11 -10.01
C LEU A 61 30.04 43.72 -9.59
N ASN A 62 29.98 42.78 -10.54
CA ASN A 62 29.64 41.38 -10.28
C ASN A 62 30.68 40.71 -9.36
N ALA A 63 31.98 40.93 -9.63
CA ALA A 63 33.06 40.42 -8.77
C ALA A 63 33.01 41.02 -7.36
N LYS A 64 32.75 42.32 -7.25
CA LYS A 64 32.60 42.98 -5.95
C LYS A 64 31.38 42.45 -5.17
N ALA A 65 30.24 42.30 -5.84
CA ALA A 65 29.04 41.73 -5.24
C ALA A 65 29.29 40.30 -4.74
N PHE A 66 30.02 39.49 -5.52
CA PHE A 66 30.43 38.15 -5.13
C PHE A 66 31.32 38.14 -3.88
N LEU A 67 32.32 39.02 -3.81
CA LEU A 67 33.22 39.13 -2.66
C LEU A 67 32.52 39.66 -1.39
N LEU A 68 31.41 40.39 -1.55
CA LEU A 68 30.59 40.89 -0.45
C LEU A 68 29.57 39.86 0.06
N LYS A 69 29.39 38.72 -0.63
CA LYS A 69 28.51 37.64 -0.15
C LYS A 69 29.04 37.08 1.17
N SER A 70 28.21 37.13 2.20
CA SER A 70 28.53 36.57 3.51
C SER A 70 28.52 35.04 3.46
N SER A 71 29.51 34.43 4.11
CA SER A 71 29.54 32.99 4.33
C SER A 71 28.50 32.59 5.38
N ILE A 72 27.70 31.56 5.09
CA ILE A 72 26.74 30.97 6.03
C ILE A 72 27.39 30.36 7.29
N LYS A 73 28.68 29.98 7.21
CA LYS A 73 29.39 29.33 8.33
C LYS A 73 30.08 30.31 9.26
N SER A 74 30.63 31.39 8.71
CA SER A 74 31.44 32.36 9.48
C SER A 74 30.80 33.74 9.60
N ASN A 75 29.72 34.02 8.86
CA ASN A 75 29.10 35.34 8.71
C ASN A 75 30.12 36.43 8.31
N LEU A 76 31.21 36.04 7.63
CA LEU A 76 32.22 36.94 7.07
C LEU A 76 32.05 37.00 5.56
N ASN A 77 32.18 38.21 5.02
CA ASN A 77 32.39 38.41 3.60
C ASN A 77 33.91 38.37 3.31
N LEU A 78 34.28 38.03 2.07
CA LEU A 78 35.68 37.95 1.67
C LEU A 78 36.29 39.34 1.48
N TYR A 79 35.48 40.30 1.04
CA TYR A 79 35.90 41.69 0.82
C TYR A 79 36.38 42.37 2.11
N ASP A 80 35.61 42.31 3.21
CA ASP A 80 36.03 42.94 4.47
C ASP A 80 37.15 42.16 5.16
N HIS A 81 37.21 40.84 4.95
CA HIS A 81 38.32 40.05 5.47
C HIS A 81 39.65 40.45 4.82
N LEU A 82 39.70 40.50 3.48
CA LEU A 82 40.90 40.91 2.75
C LEU A 82 41.28 42.37 3.04
N SER A 83 40.32 43.28 3.14
CA SER A 83 40.62 44.68 3.48
C SER A 83 41.22 44.82 4.88
N ARG A 84 40.75 44.06 5.86
CA ARG A 84 41.32 44.03 7.22
C ARG A 84 42.71 43.41 7.26
N VAL A 85 42.93 42.30 6.53
CA VAL A 85 44.25 41.67 6.42
C VAL A 85 45.25 42.64 5.79
N LEU A 86 44.90 43.28 4.67
CA LEU A 86 45.74 44.28 4.01
C LEU A 86 46.00 45.48 4.93
N THR A 87 45.00 45.95 5.66
CA THR A 87 45.17 47.04 6.63
C THR A 87 46.16 46.64 7.75
N LYS A 88 46.07 45.41 8.27
CA LYS A 88 46.98 44.90 9.31
C LYS A 88 48.42 44.78 8.79
N VAL A 89 48.60 44.25 7.56
CA VAL A 89 49.91 44.19 6.88
C VAL A 89 50.53 45.58 6.71
N LEU A 90 49.74 46.57 6.28
CA LEU A 90 50.22 47.94 6.06
C LEU A 90 50.61 48.66 7.35
N ASN A 91 49.96 48.32 8.47
CA ASN A 91 50.24 48.89 9.79
C ASN A 91 51.47 48.26 10.45
N GLU A 92 51.62 46.94 10.38
CA GLU A 92 52.68 46.20 11.09
C GLU A 92 53.98 46.11 10.28
N ARG A 93 53.92 46.25 8.95
CA ARG A 93 55.07 46.25 8.01
C ARG A 93 56.14 45.17 8.31
N PRO A 94 55.77 43.87 8.30
CA PRO A 94 56.73 42.80 8.48
C PRO A 94 57.71 42.71 7.29
N GLU A 95 58.95 42.26 7.54
CA GLU A 95 59.99 42.14 6.49
C GLU A 95 59.62 41.11 5.41
N ASN A 96 59.07 39.96 5.82
CA ASN A 96 58.63 38.88 4.93
C ASN A 96 57.11 38.75 4.91
N VAL A 97 56.43 39.70 4.24
CA VAL A 97 54.96 39.80 4.22
C VAL A 97 54.28 38.53 3.68
N VAL A 98 54.84 37.90 2.64
CA VAL A 98 54.23 36.73 1.98
C VAL A 98 54.19 35.54 2.93
N ASP A 99 55.27 35.32 3.69
CA ASP A 99 55.40 34.18 4.60
C ASP A 99 54.47 34.32 5.82
N VAL A 100 54.22 35.56 6.28
CA VAL A 100 53.43 35.86 7.48
C VAL A 100 51.95 36.15 7.14
N PHE A 101 51.59 36.21 5.86
CA PHE A 101 50.24 36.57 5.41
C PHE A 101 49.15 35.61 5.93
N GLU A 102 49.45 34.30 5.97
CA GLU A 102 48.49 33.31 6.46
C GLU A 102 48.24 33.46 7.96
N ASP A 103 49.29 33.75 8.74
CA ASP A 103 49.19 33.97 10.18
C ASP A 103 48.42 35.25 10.50
N ILE A 104 48.67 36.34 9.75
CA ILE A 104 47.90 37.59 9.86
C ILE A 104 46.42 37.34 9.52
N SER A 105 46.13 36.55 8.49
CA SER A 105 44.76 36.16 8.12
C SER A 105 44.07 35.34 9.21
N LYS A 106 44.78 34.39 9.83
CA LYS A 106 44.28 33.61 10.97
C LYS A 106 44.02 34.49 12.19
N ASP A 107 44.91 35.42 12.49
CA ASP A 107 44.73 36.37 13.59
C ASP A 107 43.52 37.29 13.39
N VAL A 108 43.32 37.80 12.17
CA VAL A 108 42.15 38.63 11.86
C VAL A 108 40.86 37.84 12.06
N LYS A 109 40.82 36.56 11.67
CA LYS A 109 39.67 35.68 11.93
C LYS A 109 39.46 35.43 13.43
N ARG A 110 40.54 35.17 14.18
CA ARG A 110 40.49 34.95 15.64
C ARG A 110 40.05 36.20 16.42
N SER A 111 40.46 37.38 15.97
CA SER A 111 40.12 38.66 16.63
C SER A 111 38.63 38.99 16.59
N LYS A 112 37.90 38.41 15.64
CA LYS A 112 36.45 38.58 15.47
C LYS A 112 35.65 37.42 16.05
N PHE A 113 36.24 36.61 16.94
CA PHE A 113 35.53 35.51 17.60
C PHE A 113 34.25 36.04 18.28
N THR A 114 33.10 35.76 17.67
CA THR A 114 31.79 35.93 18.25
C THR A 114 31.41 34.63 18.91
N SER A 115 31.34 34.61 20.24
CA SER A 115 30.73 33.49 20.97
C SER A 115 29.31 33.27 20.45
N GLN A 116 28.90 32.01 20.27
CA GLN A 116 27.51 31.67 19.95
C GLN A 116 26.56 31.83 21.15
N ALA A 117 27.07 32.26 22.31
CA ALA A 117 26.28 32.45 23.52
C ALA A 117 25.32 33.63 23.37
N ASP A 118 24.03 33.31 23.50
CA ASP A 118 22.85 34.15 23.71
C ASP A 118 22.77 35.45 22.92
N THR A 119 22.17 35.34 21.74
CA THR A 119 21.39 36.46 21.19
C THR A 119 20.12 36.61 22.03
N ILE A 120 19.78 37.84 22.42
CA ILE A 120 18.52 38.23 23.09
C ILE A 120 17.27 37.85 22.26
N LEU A 121 17.47 37.42 21.02
CA LEU A 121 16.46 36.94 20.10
C LEU A 121 16.46 35.41 20.12
N ASP A 122 15.27 34.83 20.30
CA ASP A 122 15.04 33.40 20.14
C ASP A 122 15.51 32.97 18.74
N LYS A 123 16.46 32.04 18.72
CA LYS A 123 16.80 31.32 17.49
C LYS A 123 15.74 30.25 17.31
N VAL A 124 14.80 30.50 16.40
CA VAL A 124 13.88 29.45 15.94
C VAL A 124 14.72 28.41 15.20
N ASP A 125 15.01 27.32 15.89
CA ASP A 125 15.60 26.15 15.27
C ASP A 125 14.54 25.52 14.37
N ARG A 126 14.91 25.21 13.13
CA ARG A 126 14.04 24.58 12.13
C ARG A 126 14.50 23.17 11.82
N SER A 127 15.16 22.53 12.78
CA SER A 127 15.53 21.13 12.67
C SER A 127 14.28 20.25 12.60
N THR A 128 14.43 19.06 12.03
CA THR A 128 13.36 18.07 11.91
C THR A 128 12.82 17.66 13.27
N GLU A 129 13.68 17.58 14.28
CA GLU A 129 13.29 17.20 15.66
C GLU A 129 12.41 18.27 16.30
N VAL A 130 12.67 19.56 16.06
CA VAL A 130 11.86 20.65 16.60
C VAL A 130 10.49 20.69 15.93
N ILE A 131 10.43 20.50 14.61
CA ILE A 131 9.15 20.42 13.88
C ILE A 131 8.31 19.24 14.41
N LEU A 132 8.93 18.07 14.62
CA LEU A 132 8.24 16.91 15.17
C LEU A 132 7.78 17.15 16.60
N ALA A 133 8.60 17.80 17.43
CA ALA A 133 8.21 18.18 18.79
C ALA A 133 7.05 19.19 18.81
N GLU A 134 7.00 20.14 17.89
CA GLU A 134 5.89 21.09 17.74
C GLU A 134 4.59 20.38 17.38
N VAL A 135 4.64 19.37 16.51
CA VAL A 135 3.48 18.53 16.15
C VAL A 135 3.02 17.65 17.31
N GLN A 136 3.94 17.13 18.11
CA GLN A 136 3.63 16.24 19.25
C GLN A 136 3.24 16.99 20.52
N LYS A 137 3.65 18.25 20.67
CA LYS A 137 3.33 19.09 21.83
C LYS A 137 1.84 19.10 22.21
N PRO A 138 0.88 19.30 21.28
CA PRO A 138 -0.55 19.32 21.63
C PRO A 138 -1.04 18.01 22.25
N LEU A 139 -0.43 16.86 21.97
CA LEU A 139 -0.80 15.58 22.59
C LEU A 139 -0.65 15.57 24.12
N PHE A 140 0.21 16.45 24.66
CA PHE A 140 0.50 16.53 26.09
C PHE A 140 -0.21 17.71 26.77
N GLU A 141 -0.87 18.58 26.01
CA GLU A 141 -1.62 19.71 26.55
C GLU A 141 -3.05 19.24 26.87
N LYS A 142 -3.49 19.42 28.12
CA LYS A 142 -4.86 19.05 28.51
C LYS A 142 -5.83 20.04 27.88
N ASN A 143 -6.77 19.56 27.08
CA ASN A 143 -7.85 20.39 26.55
C ASN A 143 -8.66 20.97 27.73
N GLN A 144 -8.78 22.30 27.79
CA GLN A 144 -9.49 22.96 28.89
C GLN A 144 -11.00 22.65 28.87
N GLU A 145 -11.54 22.31 27.70
CA GLU A 145 -12.95 21.91 27.53
C GLU A 145 -13.22 20.49 28.07
N GLU A 146 -12.26 19.55 27.97
CA GLU A 146 -12.37 18.21 28.58
C GLU A 146 -12.39 18.27 30.12
N ALA A 147 -11.70 19.25 30.72
CA ALA A 147 -11.64 19.40 32.16
C ALA A 147 -12.98 19.84 32.80
N GLU A 148 -13.91 20.40 32.02
CA GLU A 148 -15.26 20.76 32.50
C GLU A 148 -16.26 19.60 32.36
N HIS A 149 -16.02 18.64 31.46
CA HIS A 149 -16.86 17.46 31.27
C HIS A 149 -16.45 16.24 32.11
N GLU A 150 -15.22 16.16 32.62
CA GLU A 150 -14.76 15.10 33.55
C GLU A 150 -15.39 15.17 34.96
N GLY A 151 -16.33 16.10 35.21
CA GLY A 151 -17.01 16.28 36.50
C GLY A 151 -18.28 15.46 36.73
N GLY A 152 -18.66 14.60 35.78
CA GLY A 152 -19.79 13.67 35.91
C GLY A 152 -19.32 12.26 36.27
N GLU A 153 -19.80 11.73 37.39
CA GLU A 153 -19.54 10.36 37.88
C GLU A 153 -20.26 9.28 37.05
N ASP A 154 -20.26 9.38 35.73
CA ASP A 154 -20.68 8.31 34.84
C ASP A 154 -19.40 7.75 34.20
N GLU A 155 -19.04 6.50 34.56
CA GLU A 155 -17.97 5.74 33.88
C GLU A 155 -18.36 5.60 32.40
N VAL A 156 -18.01 6.58 31.58
CA VAL A 156 -18.07 6.43 30.13
C VAL A 156 -17.03 5.37 29.79
N GLU A 157 -17.51 4.19 29.42
CA GLU A 157 -16.68 3.10 28.94
C GLU A 157 -15.81 3.64 27.80
N THR A 158 -14.52 3.80 28.08
CA THR A 158 -13.60 4.35 27.09
C THR A 158 -13.33 3.26 26.05
N PRO A 159 -13.43 3.56 24.75
CA PRO A 159 -13.21 2.56 23.69
C PRO A 159 -11.76 2.09 23.59
N LEU A 160 -10.85 2.66 24.40
CA LEU A 160 -9.44 2.30 24.47
C LEU A 160 -9.20 1.23 25.54
N PRO A 161 -8.34 0.23 25.27
CA PRO A 161 -7.91 -0.72 26.28
C PRO A 161 -7.02 -0.05 27.34
N ASN A 162 -6.63 -0.81 28.37
CA ASN A 162 -5.72 -0.31 29.42
C ASN A 162 -4.30 -0.08 28.89
N LEU A 163 -4.07 1.11 28.31
CA LEU A 163 -2.83 1.48 27.62
C LEU A 163 -1.57 1.37 28.51
N PRO A 164 -1.54 1.88 29.77
CA PRO A 164 -0.36 1.74 30.63
C PRO A 164 0.01 0.27 30.92
N GLU A 165 -0.98 -0.60 31.02
CA GLU A 165 -0.77 -2.02 31.25
C GLU A 165 -0.25 -2.73 29.99
N LEU A 166 -0.82 -2.42 28.81
CA LEU A 166 -0.30 -2.90 27.53
C LEU A 166 1.16 -2.49 27.32
N MET A 167 1.51 -1.25 27.69
CA MET A 167 2.90 -0.78 27.66
C MET A 167 3.83 -1.64 28.48
N PHE A 168 3.41 -1.99 29.70
CA PHE A 168 4.21 -2.84 30.57
C PHE A 168 4.45 -4.21 29.93
N TYR A 169 3.42 -4.84 29.38
CA TYR A 169 3.55 -6.17 28.78
C TYR A 169 4.32 -6.18 27.47
N PHE A 170 4.15 -5.19 26.60
CA PHE A 170 4.95 -5.05 25.39
C PHE A 170 6.43 -4.83 25.70
N GLU A 171 6.76 -4.06 26.74
CA GLU A 171 8.13 -3.89 27.22
C GLU A 171 8.70 -5.21 27.75
N GLN A 172 7.93 -5.96 28.56
CA GLN A 172 8.34 -7.28 29.03
C GLN A 172 8.53 -8.28 27.90
N ALA A 173 7.72 -8.21 26.84
CA ALA A 173 7.85 -9.06 25.67
C ALA A 173 9.14 -8.75 24.88
N GLY A 174 9.77 -7.60 25.12
CA GLY A 174 10.92 -7.13 24.37
C GLY A 174 10.57 -6.84 22.91
N ILE A 175 9.34 -6.40 22.68
CA ILE A 175 8.87 -5.94 21.36
C ILE A 175 9.51 -4.56 21.14
N GLY A 176 10.15 -4.35 19.99
CA GLY A 176 11.16 -3.31 19.75
C GLY A 176 10.71 -1.83 19.77
N MET A 177 9.66 -1.47 20.51
CA MET A 177 9.20 -0.09 20.69
C MET A 177 9.72 0.49 22.00
N SER A 178 10.10 1.77 21.96
CA SER A 178 10.50 2.49 23.17
C SER A 178 9.28 2.89 24.00
N ARG A 179 9.47 3.01 25.32
CA ARG A 179 8.43 3.50 26.24
C ARG A 179 7.91 4.89 25.85
N GLU A 180 8.80 5.78 25.43
CA GLU A 180 8.42 7.12 25.03
C GLU A 180 7.59 7.16 23.75
N GLU A 181 7.96 6.35 22.76
CA GLU A 181 7.23 6.23 21.50
C GLU A 181 5.82 5.68 21.73
N MET A 182 5.70 4.63 22.53
CA MET A 182 4.41 4.02 22.83
C MET A 182 3.48 4.99 23.58
N MET A 183 4.00 5.78 24.52
CA MET A 183 3.20 6.81 25.19
C MET A 183 2.66 7.85 24.20
N ARG A 184 3.48 8.28 23.22
CA ARG A 184 3.05 9.23 22.18
C ARG A 184 1.97 8.61 21.29
N ILE A 185 2.12 7.35 20.88
CA ILE A 185 1.12 6.62 20.09
C ILE A 185 -0.20 6.54 20.86
N PHE A 186 -0.15 6.20 22.15
CA PHE A 186 -1.32 6.09 23.00
C PHE A 186 -2.06 7.41 23.19
N LEU A 187 -1.33 8.52 23.32
CA LEU A 187 -1.95 9.86 23.31
C LEU A 187 -2.57 10.20 21.95
N ALA A 188 -1.94 9.79 20.85
CA ALA A 188 -2.51 9.96 19.51
C ALA A 188 -3.78 9.13 19.29
N LEU A 189 -3.87 7.92 19.87
CA LEU A 189 -5.09 7.11 19.85
C LEU A 189 -6.20 7.73 20.71
N LYS A 190 -5.85 8.35 21.84
CA LYS A 190 -6.82 9.15 22.61
C LYS A 190 -7.41 10.26 21.75
N GLN A 191 -6.56 11.02 21.06
CA GLN A 191 -7.00 12.05 20.14
C GLN A 191 -7.87 11.51 18.99
N LEU A 192 -7.62 10.28 18.50
CA LEU A 192 -8.48 9.63 17.50
C LEU A 192 -9.89 9.38 18.05
N VAL A 193 -9.97 8.79 19.24
CA VAL A 193 -11.24 8.48 19.92
C VAL A 193 -12.03 9.75 20.28
N ASP A 194 -11.34 10.84 20.60
CA ASP A 194 -12.00 12.11 20.91
C ASP A 194 -12.61 12.77 19.64
N ASN A 195 -12.08 12.45 18.45
CA ASN A 195 -12.52 13.03 17.18
C ASN A 195 -13.59 12.20 16.45
N TYR A 196 -13.67 10.88 16.69
CA TYR A 196 -14.56 9.97 15.98
C TYR A 196 -15.41 9.15 16.96
N PRO A 197 -16.69 8.87 16.63
CA PRO A 197 -17.58 8.08 17.50
C PRO A 197 -17.26 6.58 17.43
N LEU A 198 -16.20 6.17 18.13
CA LEU A 198 -15.71 4.79 18.12
C LEU A 198 -16.29 3.97 19.29
N GLN A 199 -16.63 2.70 19.03
CA GLN A 199 -16.98 1.70 20.03
C GLN A 199 -15.75 1.00 20.58
N THR A 200 -14.82 0.61 19.69
CA THR A 200 -13.56 -0.02 20.07
C THR A 200 -12.42 0.64 19.30
N CYS A 201 -11.27 0.84 19.96
CA CYS A 201 -10.07 1.37 19.33
C CYS A 201 -8.84 0.65 19.88
N ARG A 202 -8.14 -0.05 19.00
CA ARG A 202 -7.00 -0.90 19.31
C ARG A 202 -5.76 -0.47 18.51
N PHE A 203 -4.59 -0.54 19.15
CA PHE A 203 -3.33 -0.39 18.45
C PHE A 203 -3.00 -1.66 17.66
N TRP A 204 -3.16 -1.64 16.33
CA TRP A 204 -2.86 -2.78 15.48
C TRP A 204 -1.34 -2.99 15.32
N GLY A 205 -0.61 -1.89 15.12
CA GLY A 205 0.83 -1.99 14.90
C GLY A 205 1.46 -0.82 14.13
N LYS A 206 2.69 -1.06 13.67
CA LYS A 206 3.49 -0.12 12.89
C LYS A 206 4.08 -0.82 11.66
N ILE A 207 3.84 -0.24 10.49
CA ILE A 207 4.43 -0.68 9.22
C ILE A 207 5.56 0.26 8.84
N TYR A 208 6.72 -0.30 8.53
CA TYR A 208 7.89 0.47 8.11
C TYR A 208 7.84 0.77 6.62
N GLY A 209 8.05 2.03 6.28
CA GLY A 209 8.22 2.48 4.90
C GLY A 209 9.63 2.99 4.61
N THR A 210 9.89 3.32 3.35
CA THR A 210 11.21 3.82 2.92
C THR A 210 11.43 5.29 3.24
N GLU A 211 10.37 6.10 3.27
CA GLU A 211 10.43 7.53 3.57
C GLU A 211 9.78 7.82 4.94
N LEU A 212 8.56 7.36 5.14
CA LEU A 212 7.81 7.48 6.40
C LEU A 212 7.24 6.12 6.83
N ASN A 213 6.97 5.99 8.11
CA ASN A 213 6.30 4.81 8.66
C ASN A 213 4.78 5.03 8.71
N TYR A 214 4.02 3.97 8.95
CA TYR A 214 2.60 4.02 9.25
C TYR A 214 2.34 3.41 10.62
N ILE A 215 1.67 4.16 11.48
CA ILE A 215 1.06 3.71 12.73
C ILE A 215 -0.39 3.41 12.39
N VAL A 216 -0.85 2.21 12.73
CA VAL A 216 -2.17 1.71 12.35
C VAL A 216 -3.01 1.50 13.62
N ALA A 217 -4.21 2.08 13.61
CA ALA A 217 -5.26 1.84 14.58
C ALA A 217 -6.36 0.99 13.93
N GLU A 218 -6.78 -0.05 14.63
CA GLU A 218 -7.94 -0.88 14.29
C GLU A 218 -9.13 -0.37 15.11
N VAL A 219 -10.25 -0.06 14.46
CA VAL A 219 -11.41 0.56 15.11
C VAL A 219 -12.73 -0.05 14.64
N GLU A 220 -13.72 0.01 15.52
CA GLU A 220 -15.12 -0.21 15.20
C GLU A 220 -15.93 1.03 15.55
N TYR A 221 -16.79 1.47 14.65
CA TYR A 221 -17.74 2.53 14.92
C TYR A 221 -18.91 2.00 15.73
N ARG A 222 -19.59 2.90 16.43
CA ARG A 222 -20.90 2.59 17.01
C ARG A 222 -21.92 2.32 15.90
N GLU A 223 -22.89 1.47 16.17
CA GLU A 223 -23.95 1.15 15.20
C GLU A 223 -24.71 2.42 14.77
N GLY A 224 -24.75 2.68 13.45
CA GLY A 224 -25.47 3.81 12.85
C GLY A 224 -24.73 5.16 12.81
N GLU A 225 -23.45 5.22 13.18
CA GLU A 225 -22.64 6.46 13.17
C GLU A 225 -21.45 6.40 12.19
N GLU A 226 -21.43 5.42 11.27
CA GLU A 226 -20.50 5.44 10.15
C GLU A 226 -20.92 6.51 9.15
N GLU A 227 -19.98 7.39 8.76
CA GLU A 227 -20.19 8.28 7.63
C GLU A 227 -20.40 7.39 6.38
N GLU A 228 -21.64 7.35 5.89
CA GLU A 228 -22.05 6.82 4.59
C GLU A 228 -21.39 7.68 3.50
N GLU A 229 -20.08 7.50 3.27
CA GLU A 229 -19.40 8.05 2.09
C GLU A 229 -19.63 7.19 0.83
N GLU A 230 -20.44 6.12 0.93
CA GLU A 230 -20.52 5.05 -0.07
C GLU A 230 -21.43 5.33 -1.28
N GLU A 231 -22.30 6.34 -1.25
CA GLU A 231 -23.17 6.62 -2.40
C GLU A 231 -22.43 7.29 -3.59
N GLU A 232 -21.23 7.83 -3.41
CA GLU A 232 -20.51 8.51 -4.50
C GLU A 232 -19.61 7.57 -5.34
N GLU A 233 -19.04 6.49 -4.76
CA GLU A 233 -18.15 5.57 -5.51
C GLU A 233 -18.90 4.48 -6.31
N GLU A 234 -20.09 4.03 -5.87
CA GLU A 234 -20.90 3.07 -6.64
C GLU A 234 -21.47 3.70 -7.91
N ASN A 235 -21.87 4.97 -7.86
CA ASN A 235 -22.37 5.70 -9.03
C ASN A 235 -21.29 5.94 -10.09
N GLU A 236 -20.01 6.11 -9.73
CA GLU A 236 -18.93 6.27 -10.72
C GLU A 236 -18.51 4.95 -11.37
N ALA A 237 -18.80 3.79 -10.78
CA ALA A 237 -18.49 2.48 -11.36
C ALA A 237 -19.60 1.97 -12.30
N GLU A 238 -20.86 2.31 -12.04
CA GLU A 238 -21.99 1.94 -12.92
C GLU A 238 -22.14 2.88 -14.14
N ASP A 239 -21.70 4.14 -14.06
CA ASP A 239 -21.86 5.12 -15.15
C ASP A 239 -20.85 4.98 -16.32
N VAL A 240 -19.89 4.05 -16.28
CA VAL A 240 -18.88 3.91 -17.35
C VAL A 240 -19.24 2.86 -18.42
N ASP A 241 -20.25 2.01 -18.18
CA ASP A 241 -20.61 0.90 -19.09
C ASP A 241 -21.98 1.05 -19.79
N LEU A 242 -22.64 2.22 -19.73
CA LEU A 242 -23.94 2.45 -20.39
C LEU A 242 -23.92 3.39 -21.60
N ASP A 243 -22.78 3.97 -21.98
CA ASP A 243 -22.68 4.88 -23.12
C ASP A 243 -22.16 4.17 -24.38
N LYS A 244 -22.96 3.26 -24.98
CA LYS A 244 -22.76 2.87 -26.39
C LYS A 244 -23.85 2.09 -27.14
N GLU A 245 -25.13 2.31 -26.89
CA GLU A 245 -26.16 1.82 -27.84
C GLU A 245 -27.27 2.86 -28.08
N GLU A 246 -26.97 3.84 -28.94
CA GLU A 246 -28.00 4.55 -29.71
C GLU A 246 -27.47 4.80 -31.13
N GLU A 247 -27.71 3.87 -32.05
CA GLU A 247 -27.77 4.17 -33.48
C GLU A 247 -29.03 3.56 -34.13
N GLY A 248 -30.08 4.38 -34.17
CA GLY A 248 -31.00 4.56 -35.30
C GLY A 248 -31.56 3.34 -36.03
N GLU A 249 -32.75 2.90 -35.62
CA GLU A 249 -33.65 2.14 -36.49
C GLU A 249 -34.15 3.04 -37.64
N GLY A 250 -33.57 2.85 -38.82
CA GLY A 250 -34.13 3.27 -40.09
C GLY A 250 -34.66 2.05 -40.84
N GLU A 251 -35.98 1.99 -41.03
CA GLU A 251 -36.65 0.99 -41.88
C GLU A 251 -36.06 1.01 -43.30
N GLY A 252 -35.64 -0.15 -43.83
CA GLY A 252 -35.47 -0.35 -45.26
C GLY A 252 -34.43 -1.38 -45.70
N GLU A 253 -34.95 -2.48 -46.29
CA GLU A 253 -34.31 -3.43 -47.21
C GLU A 253 -33.40 -4.51 -46.60
N GLU A 254 -33.88 -5.75 -46.68
CA GLU A 254 -33.14 -7.01 -46.46
C GLU A 254 -31.90 -7.04 -47.37
N GLN A 255 -30.74 -6.68 -46.82
CA GLN A 255 -29.44 -7.15 -47.26
C GLN A 255 -28.90 -8.05 -46.15
N GLU A 256 -28.68 -9.33 -46.46
CA GLU A 256 -27.83 -10.21 -45.67
C GLU A 256 -26.42 -9.60 -45.66
N GLU A 257 -26.17 -8.64 -44.77
CA GLU A 257 -24.81 -8.19 -44.45
C GLU A 257 -24.15 -9.29 -43.61
N ASP A 258 -22.95 -9.71 -44.03
CA ASP A 258 -22.07 -10.64 -43.30
C ASP A 258 -21.94 -10.19 -41.82
N ASP A 259 -22.69 -10.84 -40.93
CA ASP A 259 -22.52 -10.67 -39.49
C ASP A 259 -21.12 -11.17 -39.11
N THR A 260 -20.20 -10.23 -38.85
CA THR A 260 -18.86 -10.58 -38.38
C THR A 260 -18.96 -11.39 -37.08
N PRO A 261 -18.19 -12.47 -36.90
CA PRO A 261 -18.24 -13.29 -35.70
C PRO A 261 -18.06 -12.43 -34.44
N LYS A 262 -19.05 -12.47 -33.54
CA LYS A 262 -18.94 -11.81 -32.23
C LYS A 262 -17.80 -12.48 -31.46
N PRO A 263 -16.92 -11.73 -30.78
CA PRO A 263 -15.84 -12.33 -30.02
C PRO A 263 -16.40 -13.16 -28.87
N ASP A 264 -16.05 -14.45 -28.81
CA ASP A 264 -16.44 -15.36 -27.72
C ASP A 264 -15.78 -15.03 -26.37
N PHE A 265 -14.90 -14.02 -26.32
CA PHE A 265 -14.19 -13.63 -25.11
C PHE A 265 -15.09 -12.80 -24.19
N LYS A 266 -15.61 -13.44 -23.14
CA LYS A 266 -16.17 -12.75 -21.98
C LYS A 266 -15.06 -12.51 -20.94
N PRO A 267 -14.87 -11.27 -20.44
CA PRO A 267 -13.92 -11.03 -19.36
C PRO A 267 -14.32 -11.86 -18.12
N PRO A 268 -13.35 -12.28 -17.30
CA PRO A 268 -13.65 -13.03 -16.08
C PRO A 268 -14.61 -12.24 -15.19
N PRO A 269 -15.62 -12.88 -14.57
CA PRO A 269 -16.57 -12.21 -13.70
C PRO A 269 -15.83 -11.53 -12.53
N VAL A 270 -16.16 -10.27 -12.28
CA VAL A 270 -15.58 -9.50 -11.17
C VAL A 270 -16.24 -9.93 -9.88
N ILE A 271 -15.43 -10.37 -8.93
CA ILE A 271 -15.92 -10.83 -7.63
C ILE A 271 -16.29 -9.61 -6.79
N PRO A 272 -17.53 -9.52 -6.28
CA PRO A 272 -17.99 -8.35 -5.54
C PRO A 272 -17.24 -8.19 -4.21
N ARG A 273 -17.12 -6.94 -3.77
CA ARG A 273 -16.58 -6.60 -2.44
C ARG A 273 -17.51 -7.11 -1.33
N GLU A 274 -16.95 -7.39 -0.16
CA GLU A 274 -17.74 -7.67 1.03
C GLU A 274 -18.21 -6.35 1.66
N ASP A 275 -19.44 -6.33 2.16
CA ASP A 275 -20.06 -5.16 2.78
C ASP A 275 -19.29 -4.73 4.02
N ASN A 276 -19.41 -3.45 4.38
CA ASN A 276 -18.85 -2.94 5.62
C ASN A 276 -19.33 -3.76 6.82
N ARG A 277 -18.43 -4.00 7.77
CA ARG A 277 -18.66 -4.81 8.98
C ARG A 277 -18.76 -6.33 8.76
N THR A 278 -18.62 -6.80 7.52
CA THR A 278 -18.60 -8.23 7.20
C THR A 278 -17.22 -8.70 6.71
N GLY A 279 -16.88 -9.95 6.99
CA GLY A 279 -15.67 -10.61 6.49
C GLY A 279 -14.38 -9.80 6.56
N THR A 280 -13.81 -9.51 5.39
CA THR A 280 -12.58 -8.73 5.20
C THR A 280 -12.72 -7.26 5.55
N ASN A 281 -13.94 -6.72 5.58
CA ASN A 281 -14.27 -5.34 5.94
C ASN A 281 -14.93 -5.23 7.33
N LYS A 282 -14.80 -6.26 8.19
CA LYS A 282 -15.33 -6.26 9.56
C LYS A 282 -14.84 -5.10 10.43
N LYS A 283 -13.57 -4.70 10.27
CA LYS A 283 -12.93 -3.64 11.05
C LYS A 283 -12.48 -2.50 10.14
N THR A 284 -12.60 -1.27 10.62
CA THR A 284 -12.04 -0.09 9.94
C THR A 284 -10.63 0.18 10.44
N PHE A 285 -9.76 0.67 9.56
CA PHE A 285 -8.37 0.98 9.90
C PHE A 285 -8.07 2.45 9.66
N PHE A 286 -7.48 3.09 10.67
CA PHE A 286 -6.94 4.44 10.58
C PHE A 286 -5.42 4.41 10.60
N VAL A 287 -4.81 5.28 9.82
CA VAL A 287 -3.35 5.38 9.72
C VAL A 287 -2.84 6.78 9.98
N CYS A 288 -1.65 6.85 10.56
CA CYS A 288 -0.96 8.09 10.86
C CYS A 288 0.55 7.89 10.65
N ASN A 289 1.27 8.85 10.09
CA ASN A 289 2.70 8.66 9.85
C ASN A 289 3.55 8.85 11.12
N GLU A 290 3.22 9.85 11.92
CA GLU A 290 3.90 10.19 13.17
C GLU A 290 2.88 10.62 14.22
N PRO A 291 3.07 10.27 15.51
CA PRO A 291 2.10 10.62 16.56
C PRO A 291 1.83 12.13 16.58
N GLY A 292 0.56 12.53 16.58
CA GLY A 292 0.13 13.93 16.58
C GLY A 292 -0.18 14.51 15.19
N GLN A 293 0.10 13.77 14.12
CA GLN A 293 -0.45 14.06 12.80
C GLN A 293 -1.90 13.60 12.69
N PRO A 294 -2.69 14.16 11.75
CA PRO A 294 -4.06 13.72 11.55
C PRO A 294 -4.13 12.25 11.16
N TRP A 295 -5.14 11.56 11.66
CA TRP A 295 -5.46 10.19 11.28
C TRP A 295 -6.24 10.17 9.97
N VAL A 296 -5.86 9.28 9.06
CA VAL A 296 -6.50 9.08 7.76
C VAL A 296 -7.18 7.72 7.76
N LYS A 297 -8.48 7.68 7.44
CA LYS A 297 -9.25 6.44 7.27
C LYS A 297 -8.77 5.72 6.00
N LEU A 298 -8.52 4.41 6.09
CA LEU A 298 -8.24 3.58 4.91
C LEU A 298 -9.53 3.15 4.22
N PRO A 299 -9.53 3.04 2.88
CA PRO A 299 -10.69 2.55 2.14
C PRO A 299 -10.99 1.08 2.46
N PRO A 300 -12.22 0.60 2.20
CA PRO A 300 -12.53 -0.82 2.23
C PRO A 300 -11.69 -1.60 1.21
N VAL A 301 -11.47 -2.89 1.47
CA VAL A 301 -10.66 -3.76 0.60
C VAL A 301 -11.55 -4.53 -0.36
N THR A 302 -11.08 -4.71 -1.60
CA THR A 302 -11.73 -5.59 -2.58
C THR A 302 -10.99 -6.92 -2.74
N PRO A 303 -11.66 -8.02 -3.13
CA PRO A 303 -11.02 -9.31 -3.34
C PRO A 303 -9.90 -9.25 -4.39
N ALA A 304 -10.11 -8.47 -5.46
CA ALA A 304 -9.11 -8.23 -6.50
C ALA A 304 -7.82 -7.60 -5.95
N GLN A 305 -7.94 -6.64 -5.01
CA GLN A 305 -6.79 -6.04 -4.33
C GLN A 305 -6.06 -7.07 -3.46
N VAL A 306 -6.77 -7.92 -2.71
CA VAL A 306 -6.16 -8.96 -1.89
C VAL A 306 -5.41 -9.99 -2.76
N ALA A 307 -6.05 -10.44 -3.85
CA ALA A 307 -5.45 -11.37 -4.81
C ALA A 307 -4.22 -10.76 -5.49
N GLY A 308 -4.30 -9.50 -5.94
CA GLY A 308 -3.17 -8.76 -6.51
C GLY A 308 -2.03 -8.59 -5.51
N ALA A 309 -2.34 -8.24 -4.26
CA ALA A 309 -1.36 -8.09 -3.19
C ALA A 309 -0.58 -9.37 -2.90
N ARG A 310 -1.20 -10.56 -3.05
CA ARG A 310 -0.53 -11.86 -2.91
C ARG A 310 0.55 -12.11 -3.96
N GLN A 311 0.40 -11.53 -5.15
CA GLN A 311 1.28 -11.75 -6.29
C GLN A 311 2.43 -10.74 -6.37
N ILE A 312 2.44 -9.70 -5.52
CA ILE A 312 3.43 -8.62 -5.55
C ILE A 312 4.16 -8.48 -4.21
N LYS A 313 5.42 -8.04 -4.27
CA LYS A 313 6.24 -7.75 -3.09
C LYS A 313 6.86 -6.36 -3.22
N LYS A 314 6.30 -5.38 -2.51
CA LYS A 314 6.72 -3.97 -2.55
C LYS A 314 6.96 -3.42 -1.15
N PHE A 315 7.97 -2.57 -1.00
CA PHE A 315 8.12 -1.77 0.22
C PHE A 315 7.18 -0.58 0.16
N MET A 316 6.56 -0.26 1.29
CA MET A 316 5.75 0.95 1.44
C MET A 316 6.65 2.19 1.36
N THR A 317 6.17 3.27 0.75
CA THR A 317 6.91 4.52 0.72
C THR A 317 6.67 5.36 1.96
N GLY A 318 5.47 5.30 2.53
CA GLY A 318 5.02 6.21 3.59
C GLY A 318 4.11 7.34 3.08
N ARG A 319 3.78 7.32 1.78
CA ARG A 319 2.81 8.21 1.14
C ARG A 319 1.62 7.42 0.62
N LEU A 320 0.42 7.69 1.14
CA LEU A 320 -0.80 6.93 0.83
C LEU A 320 -1.25 7.09 -0.63
N ASP A 321 -0.92 8.21 -1.26
CA ASP A 321 -1.24 8.54 -2.65
C ASP A 321 -0.24 7.99 -3.68
N ALA A 322 0.83 7.32 -3.23
CA ALA A 322 1.85 6.81 -4.13
C ALA A 322 1.31 5.67 -5.02
N PRO A 323 1.58 5.69 -6.35
CA PRO A 323 1.13 4.63 -7.24
C PRO A 323 1.96 3.35 -7.08
N ILE A 324 1.31 2.19 -7.06
CA ILE A 324 1.97 0.89 -6.98
C ILE A 324 2.32 0.39 -8.39
N VAL A 325 3.59 0.55 -8.77
CA VAL A 325 4.10 0.07 -10.05
C VAL A 325 4.58 -1.38 -9.91
N SER A 326 3.74 -2.35 -10.26
CA SER A 326 4.04 -3.79 -10.22
C SER A 326 3.62 -4.53 -11.47
N TYR A 327 4.13 -5.76 -11.61
CA TYR A 327 3.58 -6.76 -12.51
C TYR A 327 3.24 -8.00 -11.66
N PRO A 328 1.98 -8.44 -11.59
CA PRO A 328 0.79 -7.90 -12.28
C PRO A 328 0.43 -6.46 -11.82
N PRO A 329 -0.31 -5.70 -12.64
CA PRO A 329 -0.76 -4.36 -12.26
C PRO A 329 -1.66 -4.46 -11.01
N PHE A 330 -1.38 -3.61 -10.02
CA PHE A 330 -2.19 -3.53 -8.80
C PHE A 330 -3.30 -2.50 -9.00
N VAL A 331 -4.53 -2.84 -8.63
CA VAL A 331 -5.68 -1.95 -8.71
C VAL A 331 -5.69 -1.05 -7.49
N GLY A 332 -5.34 0.23 -7.65
CA GLY A 332 -5.33 1.23 -6.59
C GLY A 332 -3.95 1.80 -6.27
N ASN A 333 -3.88 2.58 -5.20
CA ASN A 333 -2.67 3.26 -4.73
C ASN A 333 -2.04 2.53 -3.51
N GLU A 334 -1.08 3.18 -2.85
CA GLU A 334 -0.44 2.65 -1.65
C GLU A 334 -1.43 2.48 -0.48
N ALA A 335 -2.47 3.32 -0.35
CA ALA A 335 -3.51 3.14 0.66
C ALA A 335 -4.27 1.81 0.49
N ASN A 336 -4.66 1.46 -0.74
CA ASN A 336 -5.32 0.18 -1.03
C ASN A 336 -4.36 -1.00 -0.81
N TYR A 337 -3.09 -0.86 -1.20
CA TYR A 337 -2.09 -1.91 -0.96
C TYR A 337 -1.82 -2.09 0.54
N LEU A 338 -1.71 -1.01 1.29
CA LEU A 338 -1.56 -1.00 2.74
C LEU A 338 -2.73 -1.69 3.42
N ARG A 339 -3.97 -1.33 3.03
CA ARG A 339 -5.19 -1.96 3.53
C ARG A 339 -5.22 -3.47 3.24
N ALA A 340 -4.88 -3.88 2.02
CA ALA A 340 -4.81 -5.29 1.64
C ALA A 340 -3.73 -6.06 2.44
N GLN A 341 -2.56 -5.44 2.67
CA GLN A 341 -1.52 -6.04 3.51
C GLN A 341 -1.96 -6.18 4.97
N ILE A 342 -2.60 -5.15 5.54
CA ILE A 342 -3.15 -5.20 6.90
C ILE A 342 -4.12 -6.36 7.02
N GLN A 343 -5.06 -6.51 6.08
CA GLN A 343 -6.04 -7.59 6.10
C GLN A 343 -5.39 -8.97 6.08
N ARG A 344 -4.42 -9.17 5.17
CA ARG A 344 -3.67 -10.43 5.04
C ARG A 344 -2.87 -10.78 6.29
N ILE A 345 -2.30 -9.78 6.96
CA ILE A 345 -1.56 -9.96 8.20
C ILE A 345 -2.54 -10.27 9.33
N SER A 346 -3.63 -9.51 9.47
CA SER A 346 -4.64 -9.72 10.51
C SER A 346 -5.19 -11.15 10.46
N ALA A 347 -5.64 -11.60 9.29
CA ALA A 347 -6.18 -12.94 9.10
C ALA A 347 -5.19 -14.08 9.34
N GLY A 348 -3.87 -13.81 9.30
CA GLY A 348 -2.84 -14.83 9.48
C GLY A 348 -2.08 -14.75 10.80
N THR A 349 -2.35 -13.74 11.65
CA THR A 349 -1.50 -13.47 12.82
C THR A 349 -2.23 -13.06 14.09
N GLN A 350 -3.53 -12.74 14.01
CA GLN A 350 -4.31 -12.42 15.19
C GLN A 350 -4.77 -13.71 15.90
N ILE A 351 -4.13 -13.99 17.03
CA ILE A 351 -4.33 -15.22 17.80
C ILE A 351 -4.73 -14.91 19.24
N SER A 352 -5.48 -15.82 19.86
CA SER A 352 -5.92 -15.73 21.25
C SER A 352 -5.65 -17.05 21.99
N PRO A 353 -5.47 -17.04 23.31
CA PRO A 353 -5.44 -18.25 24.10
C PRO A 353 -6.71 -19.08 23.92
N LEU A 354 -6.57 -20.40 23.89
CA LEU A 354 -7.69 -21.34 23.76
C LEU A 354 -8.71 -21.12 24.89
N GLY A 355 -9.98 -20.98 24.53
CA GLY A 355 -11.09 -20.77 25.48
C GLY A 355 -11.25 -19.34 25.98
N TYR A 356 -10.45 -18.38 25.50
CA TYR A 356 -10.69 -16.96 25.77
C TYR A 356 -11.97 -16.47 25.09
N TYR A 357 -12.18 -16.85 23.83
CA TYR A 357 -13.41 -16.60 23.09
C TYR A 357 -14.25 -17.87 23.01
N GLN A 358 -15.57 -17.70 22.98
CA GLN A 358 -16.55 -18.76 22.75
C GLN A 358 -17.60 -18.28 21.74
N PHE A 359 -18.25 -19.20 21.04
CA PHE A 359 -19.39 -18.87 20.20
C PHE A 359 -20.63 -18.61 21.08
N ASP A 360 -21.54 -17.77 20.60
CA ASP A 360 -22.79 -17.52 21.31
C ASP A 360 -23.71 -18.74 21.20
N GLU A 361 -24.31 -19.18 22.30
CA GLU A 361 -25.16 -20.38 22.37
C GLU A 361 -26.42 -20.23 21.51
N GLU A 362 -26.91 -19.00 21.27
CA GLU A 362 -28.08 -18.73 20.43
C GLU A 362 -27.78 -18.88 18.93
N GLU A 363 -26.56 -18.55 18.47
CA GLU A 363 -26.11 -18.78 17.09
C GLU A 363 -25.73 -20.26 16.83
N GLU A 364 -25.50 -21.06 17.88
CA GLU A 364 -25.18 -22.49 17.73
C GLU A 364 -26.34 -23.33 17.17
N GLU A 365 -27.59 -22.87 17.26
CA GLU A 365 -28.78 -23.59 16.76
C GLU A 365 -29.17 -23.21 15.31
N GLU A 366 -28.73 -22.07 14.76
CA GLU A 366 -29.18 -21.58 13.44
C GLU A 366 -28.23 -21.89 12.27
N GLU A 367 -26.95 -22.21 12.52
CA GLU A 367 -25.94 -22.39 11.46
C GLU A 367 -25.36 -23.82 11.41
N GLU A 368 -26.15 -24.80 10.93
CA GLU A 368 -25.64 -26.16 10.63
C GLU A 368 -24.80 -26.23 9.32
N GLU A 369 -24.80 -25.18 8.48
CA GLU A 369 -24.09 -25.16 7.18
C GLU A 369 -23.23 -23.89 6.94
N GLY A 370 -23.18 -22.94 7.89
CA GLY A 370 -22.45 -21.67 7.76
C GLY A 370 -21.12 -21.60 8.52
N THR A 371 -20.17 -20.80 8.03
CA THR A 371 -18.98 -20.42 8.80
C THR A 371 -19.35 -19.39 9.87
N ARG A 372 -19.36 -19.81 11.14
CA ARG A 372 -19.62 -18.93 12.30
C ARG A 372 -18.86 -17.62 12.22
N GLU A 373 -19.56 -16.50 12.36
CA GLU A 373 -18.98 -15.15 12.17
C GLU A 373 -18.71 -14.39 13.46
N ASN A 374 -19.48 -14.66 14.50
CA ASN A 374 -19.42 -13.94 15.76
C ASN A 374 -18.91 -14.82 16.90
N PHE A 375 -18.26 -14.16 17.85
CA PHE A 375 -17.76 -14.79 19.06
C PHE A 375 -17.81 -13.76 20.18
N MET A 376 -17.95 -14.26 21.41
CA MET A 376 -17.98 -13.45 22.62
C MET A 376 -16.81 -13.78 23.54
N GLU A 377 -16.42 -12.81 24.37
CA GLU A 377 -15.46 -13.06 25.45
C GLU A 377 -16.05 -14.02 26.47
N ASN A 378 -15.31 -15.08 26.81
CA ASN A 378 -15.74 -16.05 27.79
C ASN A 378 -15.53 -15.48 29.21
N PRO A 379 -16.60 -15.17 29.97
CA PRO A 379 -16.49 -14.62 31.32
C PRO A 379 -15.85 -15.60 32.32
N ASP A 380 -15.93 -16.91 32.04
CA ASP A 380 -15.43 -17.98 32.88
C ASP A 380 -13.97 -18.36 32.55
N TYR A 381 -13.29 -17.63 31.65
CA TYR A 381 -11.90 -17.91 31.31
C TYR A 381 -10.98 -17.75 32.54
N GLU A 382 -10.38 -18.84 33.00
CA GLU A 382 -9.51 -18.86 34.19
C GLU A 382 -8.05 -18.49 33.88
N GLY A 383 -7.66 -18.49 32.61
CA GLY A 383 -6.28 -18.26 32.18
C GLY A 383 -5.46 -19.53 32.09
N ILE A 384 -4.74 -19.69 30.98
CA ILE A 384 -3.80 -20.80 30.79
C ILE A 384 -2.44 -20.43 31.41
N PRO A 385 -1.80 -21.33 32.19
CA PRO A 385 -0.46 -21.08 32.71
C PRO A 385 0.54 -20.77 31.61
N VAL A 386 1.41 -19.79 31.86
CA VAL A 386 2.39 -19.29 30.87
C VAL A 386 3.31 -20.39 30.32
N LYS A 387 3.58 -21.45 31.10
CA LYS A 387 4.37 -22.59 30.63
C LYS A 387 3.67 -23.42 29.56
N ASP A 388 2.35 -23.53 29.67
CA ASP A 388 1.52 -24.29 28.74
C ASP A 388 1.27 -23.46 27.48
N LEU A 389 1.17 -22.13 27.61
CA LEU A 389 1.11 -21.21 26.46
C LEU A 389 2.38 -21.24 25.57
N VAL A 390 3.54 -21.63 26.12
CA VAL A 390 4.82 -21.75 25.38
C VAL A 390 5.11 -23.21 25.01
N ASP A 391 4.16 -24.11 25.21
CA ASP A 391 4.34 -25.51 24.86
C ASP A 391 4.56 -25.68 23.34
N PRO A 392 5.55 -26.49 22.91
CA PRO A 392 5.90 -26.65 21.50
C PRO A 392 4.82 -27.35 20.67
N THR A 393 3.75 -27.87 21.27
CA THR A 393 2.59 -28.37 20.51
C THR A 393 1.72 -27.25 19.95
N PHE A 394 1.81 -26.04 20.50
CA PHE A 394 1.06 -24.85 20.09
C PHE A 394 -0.48 -24.98 20.11
N SER A 395 -1.04 -26.02 20.72
CA SER A 395 -2.50 -26.24 20.75
C SER A 395 -3.28 -25.28 21.67
N ASN A 396 -2.58 -24.47 22.46
CA ASN A 396 -3.18 -23.53 23.41
C ASN A 396 -3.45 -22.14 22.84
N TRP A 397 -3.23 -21.96 21.52
CA TRP A 397 -3.49 -20.72 20.80
C TRP A 397 -4.38 -21.02 19.60
N VAL A 398 -5.34 -20.15 19.35
CA VAL A 398 -6.31 -20.26 18.26
C VAL A 398 -6.38 -18.96 17.46
N HIS A 399 -6.71 -19.05 16.17
CA HIS A 399 -6.99 -17.86 15.35
C HIS A 399 -8.41 -17.35 15.65
N HIS A 400 -8.55 -16.05 15.92
CA HIS A 400 -9.87 -15.41 16.16
C HIS A 400 -10.30 -14.45 15.04
N VAL A 401 -9.54 -14.39 13.94
CA VAL A 401 -9.91 -13.66 12.73
C VAL A 401 -10.17 -14.67 11.62
N GLN A 402 -11.19 -14.41 10.80
CA GLN A 402 -11.56 -15.29 9.69
C GLN A 402 -10.43 -15.44 8.68
N HIS A 403 -10.32 -16.65 8.14
CA HIS A 403 -9.37 -16.96 7.08
C HIS A 403 -9.81 -16.32 5.76
N ILE A 404 -8.85 -15.76 5.01
CA ILE A 404 -9.12 -15.21 3.69
C ILE A 404 -8.83 -16.28 2.64
N LEU A 405 -9.87 -16.71 1.92
CA LEU A 405 -9.79 -17.71 0.86
C LEU A 405 -8.85 -17.27 -0.28
N PRO A 406 -8.30 -18.19 -1.10
CA PRO A 406 -7.59 -17.87 -2.33
C PRO A 406 -8.32 -16.84 -3.21
N GLN A 407 -9.65 -16.88 -3.24
CA GLN A 407 -10.52 -15.90 -3.89
C GLN A 407 -10.32 -14.44 -3.43
N GLY A 408 -9.90 -14.22 -2.17
CA GLY A 408 -9.71 -12.89 -1.60
C GLY A 408 -10.84 -12.40 -0.70
N ARG A 409 -11.88 -13.24 -0.49
CA ARG A 409 -12.99 -13.06 0.45
C ARG A 409 -12.83 -13.97 1.68
N CYS A 410 -13.59 -13.70 2.74
CA CYS A 410 -13.72 -14.63 3.86
C CYS A 410 -14.76 -15.72 3.58
N GLN A 411 -15.79 -15.37 2.83
CA GLN A 411 -16.82 -16.31 2.36
C GLN A 411 -16.70 -16.55 0.87
N TRP A 412 -16.92 -17.81 0.47
CA TRP A 412 -16.89 -18.18 -0.93
C TRP A 412 -18.07 -17.55 -1.69
N PHE A 413 -17.77 -16.92 -2.82
CA PHE A 413 -18.77 -16.42 -3.74
C PHE A 413 -18.72 -17.21 -5.04
N ALA A 414 -19.84 -17.78 -5.46
CA ALA A 414 -19.95 -18.47 -6.74
C ALA A 414 -19.97 -17.45 -7.89
N PRO A 415 -18.93 -17.40 -8.76
CA PRO A 415 -18.86 -16.39 -9.83
C PRO A 415 -19.83 -16.62 -10.98
N ILE A 416 -20.33 -17.85 -11.12
CA ILE A 416 -21.29 -18.26 -12.15
C ILE A 416 -22.63 -18.42 -11.45
N GLN A 417 -23.45 -17.37 -11.42
CA GLN A 417 -24.88 -17.53 -11.19
C GLN A 417 -25.48 -17.86 -12.55
N GLN A 418 -25.98 -19.08 -12.74
CA GLN A 418 -26.80 -19.39 -13.91
C GLN A 418 -27.94 -18.36 -13.94
N GLN A 419 -27.99 -17.51 -14.98
CA GLN A 419 -29.18 -16.71 -15.22
C GLN A 419 -30.32 -17.69 -15.51
N GLU A 420 -31.36 -17.70 -14.67
CA GLU A 420 -32.54 -18.56 -14.86
C GLU A 420 -33.33 -18.26 -16.15
N ASP A 421 -32.93 -17.22 -16.92
CA ASP A 421 -33.64 -16.73 -18.12
C ASP A 421 -33.15 -17.32 -19.46
N ASP A 422 -32.11 -18.16 -19.50
CA ASP A 422 -31.62 -18.78 -20.75
C ASP A 422 -32.31 -20.13 -21.09
N PHE A 423 -33.37 -20.50 -20.36
CA PHE A 423 -34.12 -21.76 -20.56
C PHE A 423 -35.20 -21.70 -21.67
N GLU A 424 -35.29 -20.64 -22.48
CA GLU A 424 -36.33 -20.57 -23.53
C GLU A 424 -35.91 -21.07 -24.93
N ASP A 425 -34.63 -21.36 -25.20
CA ASP A 425 -34.17 -21.90 -26.50
C ASP A 425 -33.59 -23.33 -26.38
N GLU A 426 -34.45 -24.26 -26.00
CA GLU A 426 -34.16 -25.67 -25.68
C GLU A 426 -33.91 -26.59 -26.93
N GLU A 427 -33.44 -26.07 -28.08
CA GLU A 427 -33.24 -26.91 -29.29
C GLU A 427 -31.84 -26.94 -29.93
N GLU A 428 -30.81 -26.26 -29.40
CA GLU A 428 -29.42 -26.37 -29.94
C GLU A 428 -28.29 -26.60 -28.90
N GLU A 429 -28.57 -27.25 -27.77
CA GLU A 429 -27.53 -27.68 -26.82
C GLU A 429 -27.16 -29.18 -26.93
N GLU A 430 -26.44 -29.55 -27.98
CA GLU A 430 -25.63 -30.78 -27.99
C GLU A 430 -24.20 -30.46 -28.45
N GLU A 431 -23.42 -29.72 -27.64
CA GLU A 431 -21.93 -29.75 -27.57
C GLU A 431 -21.27 -28.60 -26.77
N ARG A 432 -22.00 -27.82 -25.95
CA ARG A 432 -21.33 -26.93 -24.99
C ARG A 432 -20.89 -27.75 -23.78
N GLU A 433 -19.60 -28.00 -23.64
CA GLU A 433 -19.03 -28.46 -22.37
C GLU A 433 -19.47 -27.46 -21.29
N GLU A 434 -20.34 -27.88 -20.36
CA GLU A 434 -20.69 -27.10 -19.18
C GLU A 434 -19.37 -26.65 -18.53
N PRO A 435 -19.11 -25.35 -18.37
CA PRO A 435 -17.87 -24.89 -17.76
C PRO A 435 -17.77 -25.49 -16.36
N ASP A 436 -16.69 -26.23 -16.09
CA ASP A 436 -16.43 -26.86 -14.78
C ASP A 436 -16.75 -25.85 -13.66
N GLU A 437 -17.84 -26.10 -12.91
CA GLU A 437 -18.20 -25.24 -11.79
C GLU A 437 -17.03 -25.23 -10.79
N PRO A 438 -16.50 -24.05 -10.42
CA PRO A 438 -15.38 -24.00 -9.50
C PRO A 438 -15.78 -24.58 -8.14
N GLU A 439 -15.06 -25.61 -7.68
CA GLU A 439 -15.30 -26.23 -6.38
C GLU A 439 -15.27 -25.15 -5.27
N PRO A 440 -16.25 -25.16 -4.34
CA PRO A 440 -16.32 -24.15 -3.29
C PRO A 440 -15.08 -24.22 -2.38
N GLU A 441 -14.36 -23.12 -2.28
CA GLU A 441 -13.20 -23.01 -1.38
C GLU A 441 -13.68 -22.92 0.08
N ILE A 442 -13.33 -23.92 0.90
CA ILE A 442 -13.65 -23.94 2.34
C ILE A 442 -12.38 -23.68 3.14
N GLY A 443 -12.40 -22.61 3.94
CA GLY A 443 -11.34 -22.26 4.87
C GLY A 443 -11.47 -22.98 6.22
N PRO A 444 -10.43 -22.96 7.07
CA PRO A 444 -10.55 -23.45 8.44
C PRO A 444 -11.55 -22.59 9.24
N PRO A 445 -12.33 -23.19 10.16
CA PRO A 445 -13.30 -22.46 10.97
C PRO A 445 -12.61 -21.48 11.94
N LEU A 446 -13.39 -20.54 12.48
CA LEU A 446 -12.91 -19.69 13.57
C LEU A 446 -12.49 -20.52 14.78
N LEU A 447 -11.55 -19.99 15.56
CA LEU A 447 -10.99 -20.62 16.75
C LEU A 447 -10.25 -21.94 16.46
N THR A 448 -9.77 -22.13 15.22
CA THR A 448 -8.88 -23.25 14.87
C THR A 448 -7.51 -23.10 15.56
N PRO A 449 -6.97 -24.16 16.19
CA PRO A 449 -5.65 -24.12 16.81
C PRO A 449 -4.50 -23.85 15.82
N ILE A 450 -3.54 -23.02 16.22
CA ILE A 450 -2.37 -22.70 15.38
C ILE A 450 -1.44 -23.91 15.15
N SER A 451 -1.65 -25.01 15.87
CA SER A 451 -0.95 -26.28 15.65
C SER A 451 -1.30 -26.93 14.32
N GLU A 452 -2.41 -26.51 13.70
CA GLU A 452 -2.87 -26.98 12.39
C GLU A 452 -2.35 -26.09 11.23
N ASP A 453 -1.61 -25.01 11.55
CA ASP A 453 -1.04 -24.12 10.55
C ASP A 453 0.01 -24.85 9.66
N ILE A 454 -0.01 -24.51 8.38
CA ILE A 454 0.87 -25.11 7.37
C ILE A 454 2.34 -24.76 7.65
N GLU A 455 3.20 -25.78 7.71
CA GLU A 455 4.66 -25.60 7.87
C GLU A 455 5.32 -24.98 6.64
N ILE A 456 6.36 -24.17 6.88
CA ILE A 456 7.14 -23.48 5.83
C ILE A 456 8.41 -24.28 5.58
N GLU A 457 8.42 -25.18 4.58
CA GLU A 457 9.61 -26.00 4.24
C GLU A 457 10.26 -26.70 5.45
N ASN A 458 9.44 -27.28 6.35
CA ASN A 458 9.81 -27.89 7.63
C ASN A 458 10.18 -26.91 8.77
N ILE A 459 9.89 -25.61 8.62
CA ILE A 459 9.94 -24.61 9.70
C ILE A 459 8.52 -24.43 10.24
N GLN A 460 8.38 -24.51 11.56
CA GLN A 460 7.11 -24.25 12.23
C GLN A 460 6.65 -22.82 11.96
N PRO A 461 5.35 -22.59 11.71
CA PRO A 461 4.82 -21.26 11.37
C PRO A 461 4.91 -20.26 12.53
N TRP A 462 5.05 -20.77 13.76
CA TRP A 462 5.15 -19.98 14.99
C TRP A 462 6.38 -20.33 15.82
N SER A 463 6.79 -19.40 16.67
CA SER A 463 7.84 -19.61 17.66
C SER A 463 7.43 -18.98 18.99
N ALA A 464 7.46 -19.79 20.04
CA ALA A 464 7.11 -19.36 21.39
C ALA A 464 8.36 -19.15 22.25
N ARG A 465 8.34 -18.13 23.10
CA ARG A 465 9.38 -17.87 24.10
C ARG A 465 8.79 -17.26 25.36
N LEU A 466 9.48 -17.47 26.47
CA LEU A 466 9.22 -16.72 27.71
C LEU A 466 9.96 -15.39 27.68
N SER A 467 9.35 -14.34 28.24
CA SER A 467 10.03 -13.04 28.40
C SER A 467 11.28 -13.14 29.29
N SER A 468 11.23 -13.96 30.34
CA SER A 468 12.33 -14.16 31.27
C SER A 468 12.46 -15.63 31.67
N THR A 469 13.63 -16.20 31.41
CA THR A 469 13.99 -17.54 31.88
C THR A 469 14.49 -17.54 33.33
N LEU A 470 14.86 -16.37 33.86
CA LEU A 470 15.42 -16.22 35.22
C LEU A 470 14.33 -16.18 36.29
N VAL A 471 13.18 -15.55 35.98
CA VAL A 471 12.05 -15.45 36.91
C VAL A 471 10.74 -15.88 36.21
N PRO A 472 10.55 -17.19 35.96
CA PRO A 472 9.39 -17.70 35.20
C PRO A 472 8.03 -17.48 35.88
N GLN A 473 8.02 -17.04 37.14
CA GLN A 473 6.79 -16.76 37.89
C GLN A 473 6.15 -15.43 37.48
N TYR A 474 6.94 -14.50 36.94
CA TYR A 474 6.48 -13.20 36.45
C TYR A 474 6.73 -13.05 34.94
N SER A 475 7.06 -14.15 34.26
CA SER A 475 7.25 -14.14 32.82
C SER A 475 5.93 -14.18 32.10
N ILE A 476 5.90 -13.63 30.90
CA ILE A 476 4.79 -13.73 29.95
C ILE A 476 5.18 -14.67 28.81
N ALA A 477 4.16 -15.27 28.18
CA ALA A 477 4.34 -16.00 26.94
C ALA A 477 4.41 -14.99 25.80
N VAL A 478 5.37 -15.17 24.89
CA VAL A 478 5.52 -14.36 23.69
C VAL A 478 5.54 -15.30 22.50
N MET A 479 4.56 -15.13 21.62
CA MET A 479 4.45 -15.79 20.33
C MET A 479 5.00 -14.87 19.24
N GLN A 480 5.72 -15.43 18.29
CA GLN A 480 6.21 -14.74 17.11
C GLN A 480 5.81 -15.54 15.88
N SER A 481 5.24 -14.87 14.88
CA SER A 481 4.98 -15.50 13.58
C SER A 481 6.27 -15.57 12.76
N ASN A 482 6.56 -16.76 12.24
CA ASN A 482 7.64 -16.97 11.27
C ASN A 482 7.16 -16.69 9.84
N LEU A 483 5.85 -16.85 9.57
CA LEU A 483 5.25 -16.54 8.27
C LEU A 483 5.16 -15.03 8.04
N TRP A 484 4.88 -14.26 9.09
CA TRP A 484 4.81 -12.80 9.06
C TRP A 484 5.80 -12.21 10.06
N PRO A 485 7.09 -12.06 9.67
CA PRO A 485 8.10 -11.47 10.54
C PRO A 485 7.67 -10.08 10.99
N GLY A 486 7.58 -9.90 12.30
CA GLY A 486 7.08 -8.68 12.92
C GLY A 486 5.75 -8.83 13.65
N ALA A 487 5.00 -9.90 13.39
CA ALA A 487 3.80 -10.21 14.17
C ALA A 487 4.19 -10.87 15.50
N PHE A 488 3.73 -10.28 16.60
CA PHE A 488 3.91 -10.80 17.94
C PHE A 488 2.56 -10.88 18.66
N ALA A 489 2.40 -11.91 19.48
CA ALA A 489 1.34 -11.97 20.47
C ALA A 489 1.96 -12.19 21.84
N PHE A 490 1.38 -11.62 22.89
CA PHE A 490 1.73 -12.01 24.25
C PHE A 490 0.52 -12.59 24.97
N GLY A 491 0.77 -13.47 25.94
CA GLY A 491 -0.26 -14.08 26.78
C GLY A 491 0.20 -14.18 28.23
N THR A 492 -0.67 -13.80 29.16
CA THR A 492 -0.44 -13.86 30.60
C THR A 492 -1.75 -14.00 31.36
N GLU A 493 -1.92 -15.11 32.09
CA GLU A 493 -3.14 -15.37 32.88
C GLU A 493 -4.40 -15.15 32.02
N LYS A 494 -5.17 -14.09 32.32
CA LYS A 494 -6.42 -13.72 31.64
C LYS A 494 -6.26 -12.65 30.55
N LYS A 495 -5.03 -12.31 30.17
CA LYS A 495 -4.75 -11.20 29.24
C LYS A 495 -3.90 -11.67 28.09
N PHE A 496 -4.20 -11.16 26.91
CA PHE A 496 -3.38 -11.33 25.72
C PHE A 496 -3.53 -10.10 24.83
N GLU A 497 -2.59 -9.91 23.92
CA GLU A 497 -2.68 -8.88 22.90
C GLU A 497 -1.83 -9.28 21.69
N ASN A 498 -2.21 -8.82 20.50
CA ASN A 498 -1.43 -8.99 19.28
C ASN A 498 -0.96 -7.63 18.76
N VAL A 499 0.23 -7.59 18.17
CA VAL A 499 0.80 -6.39 17.57
C VAL A 499 1.69 -6.75 16.38
N TYR A 500 1.60 -5.96 15.31
CA TYR A 500 2.49 -6.10 14.15
C TYR A 500 3.52 -4.97 14.09
N LEU A 501 4.80 -5.30 13.95
CA LEU A 501 5.90 -4.34 13.75
C LEU A 501 6.85 -4.85 12.67
N GLY A 502 6.76 -4.30 11.46
CA GLY A 502 7.59 -4.78 10.36
C GLY A 502 7.31 -4.12 9.02
N TYR A 503 7.85 -4.70 7.95
CA TYR A 503 7.71 -4.18 6.58
C TYR A 503 6.42 -4.63 5.87
N GLY A 504 5.59 -5.45 6.52
CA GLY A 504 4.40 -6.03 5.92
C GLY A 504 4.69 -7.09 4.87
N HIS A 505 5.84 -7.78 4.94
CA HIS A 505 6.22 -8.81 3.95
C HIS A 505 6.01 -10.21 4.51
N LYS A 506 5.34 -11.05 3.71
CA LYS A 506 5.22 -12.48 3.98
C LYS A 506 6.59 -13.14 3.78
N TYR A 507 7.02 -13.93 4.76
CA TYR A 507 8.23 -14.73 4.66
C TYR A 507 8.06 -15.75 3.54
N SER A 508 9.09 -15.83 2.70
CA SER A 508 9.20 -16.76 1.57
C SER A 508 10.64 -17.28 1.60
N PRO A 509 10.84 -18.61 1.56
CA PRO A 509 12.18 -19.19 1.48
C PRO A 509 12.85 -18.84 0.14
N ASP A 510 12.04 -18.83 -0.92
CA ASP A 510 12.47 -18.42 -2.25
C ASP A 510 12.49 -16.89 -2.43
N ASN A 511 13.36 -16.44 -3.32
CA ASN A 511 13.30 -15.07 -3.80
C ASN A 511 12.02 -14.86 -4.59
N TYR A 512 11.42 -13.68 -4.42
CA TYR A 512 10.26 -13.29 -5.20
C TYR A 512 10.57 -13.33 -6.70
N SER A 513 9.82 -14.15 -7.43
CA SER A 513 9.79 -14.15 -8.90
C SER A 513 8.47 -13.54 -9.35
N PRO A 514 8.49 -12.48 -10.17
CA PRO A 514 7.27 -11.98 -10.81
C PRO A 514 6.58 -13.10 -11.58
N PRO A 515 5.23 -13.11 -11.63
CA PRO A 515 4.51 -14.07 -12.46
C PRO A 515 4.88 -13.87 -13.94
N PRO A 516 4.71 -14.90 -14.79
CA PRO A 516 4.89 -14.75 -16.22
C PRO A 516 3.79 -13.87 -16.84
N PRO A 517 4.02 -13.30 -18.03
CA PRO A 517 2.97 -12.79 -18.91
C PRO A 517 1.82 -13.80 -19.09
N PRO A 518 0.56 -13.34 -19.23
CA PRO A 518 -0.53 -14.23 -19.61
C PRO A 518 -0.19 -14.92 -20.94
N ALA A 519 -0.76 -16.11 -21.15
CA ALA A 519 -0.61 -16.82 -22.41
C ALA A 519 -1.12 -15.95 -23.57
N VAL A 520 -0.46 -16.05 -24.71
CA VAL A 520 -0.94 -15.39 -25.94
C VAL A 520 -2.28 -16.03 -26.28
N GLN A 521 -3.28 -15.20 -26.58
CA GLN A 521 -4.59 -15.68 -27.02
C GLN A 521 -4.42 -16.48 -28.32
N GLU A 522 -5.14 -17.59 -28.41
CA GLU A 522 -5.18 -18.37 -29.64
C GLU A 522 -5.96 -17.60 -30.70
N GLU A 523 -5.51 -17.71 -31.95
CA GLU A 523 -6.24 -17.13 -33.07
C GLU A 523 -7.55 -17.89 -33.28
N TYR A 524 -8.56 -17.20 -33.83
CA TYR A 524 -9.83 -17.83 -34.17
C TYR A 524 -9.57 -19.07 -35.04
N PRO A 525 -10.11 -20.25 -34.67
CA PRO A 525 -9.83 -21.48 -35.40
C PRO A 525 -10.25 -21.33 -36.87
N SER A 526 -9.40 -21.79 -37.79
CA SER A 526 -9.70 -21.72 -39.23
C SER A 526 -10.86 -22.66 -39.57
N GLY A 527 -12.07 -22.12 -39.52
CA GLY A 527 -13.32 -22.77 -39.90
C GLY A 527 -13.74 -22.49 -41.35
N PRO A 528 -14.80 -23.17 -41.83
CA PRO A 528 -15.39 -22.90 -43.15
C PRO A 528 -15.91 -21.47 -43.27
N GLU A 529 -16.24 -20.82 -42.15
CA GLU A 529 -16.71 -19.42 -42.08
C GLU A 529 -15.64 -18.40 -42.51
N ILE A 530 -14.35 -18.67 -42.25
CA ILE A 530 -13.25 -17.77 -42.61
C ILE A 530 -12.40 -18.29 -43.79
N THR A 531 -12.74 -19.47 -44.31
CA THR A 531 -12.03 -20.08 -45.43
C THR A 531 -12.66 -19.60 -46.73
N GLU A 532 -11.94 -18.74 -47.47
CA GLU A 532 -12.35 -18.28 -48.81
C GLU A 532 -12.70 -19.48 -49.69
N THR A 533 -13.98 -19.62 -50.02
CA THR A 533 -14.47 -20.63 -50.95
C THR A 533 -14.14 -20.18 -52.37
N GLU A 534 -13.87 -21.14 -53.28
CA GLU A 534 -13.59 -20.79 -54.67
C GLU A 534 -14.83 -20.11 -55.29
N ASP A 535 -14.64 -18.94 -55.91
CA ASP A 535 -15.69 -18.24 -56.64
C ASP A 535 -16.42 -19.22 -57.59
N PRO A 536 -17.76 -19.27 -57.57
CA PRO A 536 -18.51 -20.17 -58.43
C PRO A 536 -18.18 -19.90 -59.90
N THR A 537 -18.05 -20.96 -60.69
CA THR A 537 -17.75 -20.79 -62.12
C THR A 537 -18.94 -20.13 -62.85
N PRO A 538 -18.74 -19.45 -63.99
CA PRO A 538 -19.83 -18.82 -64.74
C PRO A 538 -20.94 -19.79 -65.17
N GLU A 539 -20.63 -21.10 -65.27
CA GLU A 539 -21.61 -22.15 -65.56
C GLU A 539 -22.48 -22.48 -64.34
N GLU A 540 -21.90 -22.47 -63.14
CA GLU A 540 -22.59 -22.70 -61.86
C GLU A 540 -23.44 -21.49 -61.46
N GLU A 541 -22.96 -20.26 -61.67
CA GLU A 541 -23.77 -19.04 -61.46
C GLU A 541 -25.00 -19.02 -62.38
N MET A 542 -24.84 -19.45 -63.64
CA MET A 542 -25.95 -19.53 -64.60
C MET A 542 -26.94 -20.62 -64.22
N ALA A 543 -26.48 -21.76 -63.71
CA ALA A 543 -27.33 -22.82 -63.20
C ALA A 543 -28.08 -22.39 -61.93
N LEU A 544 -27.43 -21.69 -61.01
CA LEU A 544 -28.05 -21.14 -59.80
C LEU A 544 -29.10 -20.08 -60.15
N ARG A 545 -28.78 -19.15 -61.06
CA ARG A 545 -29.72 -18.13 -61.55
C ARG A 545 -30.92 -18.78 -62.24
N ALA A 546 -30.70 -19.85 -63.03
CA ALA A 546 -31.78 -20.60 -63.64
C ALA A 546 -32.65 -21.32 -62.62
N ALA A 547 -32.05 -21.93 -61.58
CA ALA A 547 -32.78 -22.58 -60.50
C ALA A 547 -33.57 -21.60 -59.63
N GLN A 548 -33.01 -20.42 -59.33
CA GLN A 548 -33.73 -19.34 -58.65
C GLN A 548 -34.87 -18.79 -59.51
N GLN A 549 -34.66 -18.66 -60.82
CA GLN A 549 -35.70 -18.20 -61.73
C GLN A 549 -36.80 -19.24 -61.91
N GLU A 550 -36.47 -20.53 -61.96
CA GLU A 550 -37.46 -21.62 -61.98
C GLU A 550 -38.23 -21.70 -60.65
N ALA A 551 -37.56 -21.45 -59.51
CA ALA A 551 -38.22 -21.35 -58.21
C ALA A 551 -39.14 -20.11 -58.10
N MET A 552 -38.73 -18.97 -58.65
CA MET A 552 -39.56 -17.77 -58.74
C MET A 552 -40.75 -17.98 -59.69
N GLU A 553 -40.52 -18.54 -60.88
CA GLU A 553 -41.59 -18.88 -61.84
C GLU A 553 -42.57 -19.91 -61.25
N ALA A 554 -42.08 -20.89 -60.47
CA ALA A 554 -42.94 -21.84 -59.75
C ALA A 554 -43.71 -21.18 -58.58
N ALA A 555 -43.15 -20.15 -57.95
CA ALA A 555 -43.86 -19.35 -56.95
C ALA A 555 -44.91 -18.44 -57.61
N GLU A 556 -44.59 -17.84 -58.77
CA GLU A 556 -45.50 -16.99 -59.57
C GLU A 556 -46.63 -17.82 -60.22
N GLU A 557 -46.39 -19.05 -60.66
CA GLU A 557 -47.43 -20.00 -61.10
C GLU A 557 -48.35 -20.45 -59.95
N MET A 558 -47.90 -20.39 -58.69
CA MET A 558 -48.75 -20.59 -57.52
C MET A 558 -49.49 -19.31 -57.08
N GLU A 559 -49.21 -18.17 -57.71
CA GLU A 559 -49.74 -16.85 -57.36
C GLU A 559 -50.52 -16.17 -58.52
N ASP A 560 -51.09 -16.94 -59.47
CA ASP A 560 -52.05 -16.41 -60.45
C ASP A 560 -53.50 -16.51 -59.89
N PRO A 561 -54.18 -15.38 -59.62
CA PRO A 561 -55.47 -15.35 -58.96
C PRO A 561 -56.61 -15.81 -59.88
N GLU A 562 -57.53 -16.61 -59.31
CA GLU A 562 -58.88 -16.77 -59.82
C GLU A 562 -59.57 -15.40 -59.94
N GLU A 563 -59.66 -14.83 -61.15
CA GLU A 563 -60.64 -13.78 -61.48
C GLU A 563 -61.39 -14.11 -62.78
N GLU A 564 -62.67 -14.42 -62.59
CA GLU A 564 -63.83 -14.05 -63.43
C GLU A 564 -63.96 -14.77 -64.80
N GLU A 565 -65.11 -15.35 -65.20
CA GLU A 565 -66.47 -14.86 -65.01
C GLU A 565 -67.51 -15.94 -65.39
N GLU A 566 -68.67 -15.81 -64.75
CA GLU A 566 -70.03 -16.36 -64.92
C GLU A 566 -70.47 -16.98 -66.27
N GLU A 567 -71.34 -18.00 -66.23
CA GLU A 567 -72.73 -17.93 -66.76
C GLU A 567 -73.51 -19.26 -66.63
N ASP A 568 -74.63 -19.17 -65.88
CA ASP A 568 -76.01 -19.65 -66.13
C ASP A 568 -76.42 -21.14 -66.28
N ASP A 569 -77.39 -21.47 -65.39
CA ASP A 569 -78.67 -22.17 -65.57
C ASP A 569 -78.76 -23.64 -66.06
N GLU A 570 -79.12 -24.54 -65.13
CA GLU A 570 -80.44 -25.25 -65.10
C GLU A 570 -80.71 -25.99 -63.77
#